data_AF-A0A0H3I4F3-F1
#
_entry.id   AF-A0A0H3I4F3-F1
#
_cell.length_a   1.000
_cell.length_b   1.000
_cell.length_c   1.000
_cell.angle_alpha   90.00
_cell.angle_beta   90.00
_cell.angle_gamma   90.00
#
_symmetry.space_group_name_H-M   'P 1'
#
loop_
_entity.id
_entity.type
_entity.pdbx_description
1 polymer ?
#
loop_
_entity_poly.entity_id
_entity_poly.type
_entity_poly.pdbx_seq_one_letter_code
_entity_poly.pdbx_strand_id
1 'polypeptide(L)'
;MKTKKREWHGAHHSWGYDPRAFRWLGEMIGGINLLPIATDMRAWMQQRGHLSLMPAQEAPERSGFTNPYTKNGVTLSLIMGRVINYFHNYAHGAAEPSHDEVDSEIERLRIYNEMILYSARLCEVAIKQLLYCTHIPESIYGRMALGQLLEAPCPSCKRANDKKPHFVSLVGTLAHPYHLCLEFEHCAMDHMDLVNKLRNSQVAHSGIQELNIRTSDVSRAQLLKEGDDILNGFLHMLSHVEALEQKIIRDLEDKAKAINLLKINGLKPEDCNFNLVPGERFVFHPKE
;
A
#
# COMPACT_ATOMS: atom_id res chain seq x y z
N MET A 1 -33.48 -3.39 10.60
CA MET A 1 -32.48 -4.48 10.61
C MET A 1 -31.26 -4.00 11.38
N LYS A 2 -30.93 -4.61 12.52
CA LYS A 2 -29.68 -4.32 13.24
C LYS A 2 -28.52 -4.84 12.38
N THR A 3 -27.71 -3.95 11.81
CA THR A 3 -26.41 -4.30 11.23
C THR A 3 -25.59 -4.96 12.31
N LYS A 4 -25.34 -6.27 12.20
CA LYS A 4 -24.33 -6.95 13.01
C LYS A 4 -23.00 -6.23 12.72
N LYS A 5 -22.45 -5.53 13.72
CA LYS A 5 -21.05 -5.08 13.67
C LYS A 5 -20.21 -6.31 13.31
N ARG A 6 -19.47 -6.24 12.20
CA ARG A 6 -18.45 -7.24 11.86
C ARG A 6 -17.48 -7.31 13.05
N GLU A 7 -17.22 -8.51 13.54
CA GLU A 7 -16.07 -8.73 14.44
C GLU A 7 -14.82 -8.71 13.56
N TRP A 8 -14.19 -7.54 13.49
CA TRP A 8 -12.94 -7.33 12.75
C TRP A 8 -11.74 -7.77 13.60
N HIS A 9 -11.73 -9.00 14.08
CA HIS A 9 -10.55 -9.60 14.72
C HIS A 9 -10.09 -10.75 13.85
N GLY A 10 -9.36 -10.40 12.79
CA GLY A 10 -8.73 -11.41 11.95
C GLY A 10 -7.71 -12.19 12.77
N ALA A 11 -7.54 -13.48 12.49
CA ALA A 11 -6.38 -14.17 13.05
C ALA A 11 -5.11 -13.55 12.45
N HIS A 12 -4.16 -13.15 13.31
CA HIS A 12 -2.86 -12.63 12.90
C HIS A 12 -1.80 -13.74 13.00
N HIS A 13 -0.93 -13.80 12.00
CA HIS A 13 0.18 -14.75 12.00
C HIS A 13 1.47 -14.07 12.46
N SER A 14 2.30 -14.78 13.22
CA SER A 14 3.67 -14.35 13.47
C SER A 14 4.47 -14.33 12.16
N TRP A 15 5.31 -13.32 11.98
CA TRP A 15 6.21 -13.21 10.83
C TRP A 15 7.55 -12.62 11.24
N GLY A 16 8.56 -12.80 10.40
CA GLY A 16 9.90 -12.23 10.56
C GLY A 16 10.36 -11.56 9.27
N TYR A 17 11.38 -10.71 9.34
CA TYR A 17 11.96 -10.11 8.14
C TYR A 17 12.77 -11.13 7.36
N ASP A 18 12.59 -11.08 6.04
CA ASP A 18 13.38 -11.83 5.09
C ASP A 18 14.71 -11.10 4.81
N PRO A 19 15.83 -11.77 4.55
CA PRO A 19 17.07 -11.12 4.12
C PRO A 19 16.90 -10.18 2.92
N ARG A 20 15.89 -10.42 2.07
CA ARG A 20 15.48 -9.55 0.96
C ARG A 20 14.88 -8.22 1.41
N ALA A 21 14.64 -8.00 2.69
CA ALA A 21 14.27 -6.69 3.25
C ALA A 21 15.40 -5.66 3.10
N PHE A 22 16.65 -6.12 2.87
CA PHE A 22 17.83 -5.27 2.72
C PHE A 22 18.36 -5.27 1.29
N ARG A 23 18.95 -4.14 0.90
CA ARG A 23 19.83 -4.02 -0.27
C ARG A 23 21.24 -4.31 0.18
N TRP A 24 21.89 -5.27 -0.47
CA TRP A 24 23.21 -5.75 -0.07
C TRP A 24 24.30 -5.11 -0.94
N LEU A 25 25.41 -4.74 -0.31
CA LEU A 25 26.64 -4.28 -0.96
C LEU A 25 27.78 -5.21 -0.51
N GLY A 26 28.02 -6.26 -1.30
CA GLY A 26 28.82 -7.40 -0.84
C GLY A 26 28.16 -8.04 0.39
N GLU A 27 28.92 -8.16 1.47
CA GLU A 27 28.43 -8.73 2.74
C GLU A 27 27.74 -7.69 3.63
N MET A 28 27.80 -6.40 3.31
CA MET A 28 27.25 -5.33 4.12
C MET A 28 25.82 -4.96 3.69
N ILE A 29 25.00 -4.49 4.63
CA ILE A 29 23.70 -3.91 4.30
C ILE A 29 23.95 -2.47 3.83
N GLY A 30 23.65 -2.19 2.57
CA GLY A 30 23.74 -0.86 1.95
C GLY A 30 22.47 -0.02 2.14
N GLY A 31 21.33 -0.66 2.43
CA GLY A 31 20.09 0.04 2.75
C GLY A 31 18.89 -0.89 2.84
N ILE A 32 17.71 -0.31 2.99
CA ILE A 32 16.45 -1.07 2.98
C ILE A 32 15.96 -1.24 1.55
N ASN A 33 15.33 -2.38 1.27
CA ASN A 33 14.80 -2.76 -0.05
C ASN A 33 13.33 -2.37 -0.24
N LEU A 34 13.00 -1.14 0.15
CA LEU A 34 11.71 -0.51 -0.09
C LEU A 34 11.85 1.01 -0.13
N LEU A 35 10.90 1.70 -0.76
CA LEU A 35 10.75 3.15 -0.71
C LEU A 35 9.49 3.52 0.06
N PRO A 36 9.46 4.70 0.72
CA PRO A 36 8.33 5.14 1.54
C PRO A 36 7.16 5.69 0.68
N ILE A 37 6.60 4.84 -0.19
CA ILE A 37 5.63 5.23 -1.22
C ILE A 37 4.37 5.85 -0.62
N ALA A 38 3.84 5.29 0.47
CA ALA A 38 2.62 5.81 1.10
C ALA A 38 2.89 7.11 1.84
N THR A 39 4.01 7.19 2.56
CA THR A 39 4.48 8.40 3.23
C THR A 39 4.61 9.55 2.24
N ASP A 40 5.33 9.33 1.13
CA ASP A 40 5.63 10.38 0.15
C ASP A 40 4.37 10.85 -0.58
N MET A 41 3.48 9.93 -0.96
CA MET A 41 2.21 10.29 -1.59
C MET A 41 1.35 11.15 -0.65
N ARG A 42 1.26 10.78 0.63
CA ARG A 42 0.50 11.56 1.61
C ARG A 42 1.10 12.94 1.82
N ALA A 43 2.42 13.01 1.99
CA ALA A 43 3.13 14.28 2.15
C ALA A 43 2.92 15.19 0.93
N TRP A 44 2.98 14.63 -0.29
CA TRP A 44 2.72 15.36 -1.52
C TRP A 44 1.28 15.89 -1.60
N MET A 45 0.27 15.05 -1.31
CA MET A 45 -1.14 15.48 -1.29
C MET A 45 -1.40 16.58 -0.25
N GLN A 46 -0.66 16.58 0.86
CA GLN A 46 -0.73 17.62 1.89
C GLN A 46 0.13 18.86 1.58
N GLN A 47 0.80 18.90 0.43
CA GLN A 47 1.74 19.97 0.05
C GLN A 47 2.91 20.13 1.02
N ARG A 48 3.38 19.02 1.60
CA ARG A 48 4.48 18.96 2.59
C ARG A 48 5.71 18.21 2.10
N GLY A 49 5.70 17.72 0.86
CA GLY A 49 6.78 16.92 0.32
C GLY A 49 6.67 16.70 -1.19
N HIS A 50 7.47 15.77 -1.69
CA HIS A 50 7.55 15.42 -3.10
C HIS A 50 7.33 13.92 -3.31
N LEU A 51 6.83 13.55 -4.48
CA LEU A 51 6.72 12.14 -4.86
C LEU A 51 8.12 11.55 -5.08
N SER A 52 8.33 10.36 -4.55
CA SER A 52 9.55 9.57 -4.78
C SER A 52 9.80 9.38 -6.28
N LEU A 53 11.06 9.50 -6.68
CA LEU A 53 11.55 9.07 -7.98
C LEU A 53 12.42 7.83 -7.78
N MET A 54 12.44 6.95 -8.78
CA MET A 54 13.37 5.83 -8.76
C MET A 54 14.80 6.39 -8.77
N PRO A 55 15.66 5.99 -7.81
CA PRO A 55 17.07 6.30 -7.86
C PRO A 55 17.69 5.76 -9.16
N ALA A 56 18.85 6.30 -9.54
CA ALA A 56 19.61 5.78 -10.68
C ALA A 56 19.75 4.25 -10.55
N GLN A 57 19.52 3.52 -11.65
CA GLN A 57 19.55 2.05 -11.63
C GLN A 57 20.96 1.57 -11.29
N GLU A 58 21.18 1.27 -10.02
CA GLU A 58 22.26 0.40 -9.58
C GLU A 58 21.83 -1.04 -9.82
N ALA A 59 22.75 -1.86 -10.32
CA ALA A 59 22.50 -3.28 -10.46
C ALA A 59 22.25 -3.89 -9.07
N PRO A 60 21.39 -4.92 -8.92
CA PRO A 60 21.10 -5.57 -7.64
C PRO A 60 22.35 -5.90 -6.80
N GLU A 61 23.41 -6.37 -7.46
CA GLU A 61 24.72 -6.70 -6.89
C GLU A 61 25.52 -5.48 -6.38
N ARG A 62 25.06 -4.27 -6.69
CA ARG A 62 25.62 -2.98 -6.25
C ARG A 62 24.64 -2.21 -5.38
N SER A 63 23.91 -2.89 -4.49
CA SER A 63 22.88 -2.27 -3.65
C SER A 63 21.63 -1.80 -4.41
N GLY A 64 21.36 -2.32 -5.62
CA GLY A 64 20.11 -2.06 -6.32
C GLY A 64 18.87 -2.59 -5.59
N PHE A 65 17.69 -2.03 -5.90
CA PHE A 65 16.41 -2.57 -5.40
C PHE A 65 16.09 -3.90 -6.07
N THR A 66 15.81 -4.94 -5.27
CA THR A 66 15.33 -6.25 -5.75
C THR A 66 13.84 -6.44 -5.53
N ASN A 67 13.21 -5.57 -4.73
CA ASN A 67 11.78 -5.61 -4.48
C ASN A 67 11.00 -5.27 -5.77
N PRO A 68 10.21 -6.21 -6.32
CA PRO A 68 9.55 -6.03 -7.61
C PRO A 68 8.43 -4.99 -7.55
N TYR A 69 7.97 -4.63 -6.35
CA TYR A 69 6.90 -3.67 -6.13
C TYR A 69 7.39 -2.22 -6.10
N THR A 70 8.68 -1.96 -5.83
CA THR A 70 9.19 -0.59 -5.66
C THR A 70 9.03 0.26 -6.92
N LYS A 71 9.46 -0.24 -8.09
CA LYS A 71 9.32 0.49 -9.36
C LYS A 71 7.85 0.73 -9.74
N ASN A 72 7.00 -0.26 -9.49
CA ASN A 72 5.57 -0.16 -9.73
C ASN A 72 4.92 0.87 -8.79
N GLY A 73 5.33 0.89 -7.52
CA GLY A 73 4.88 1.87 -6.52
C GLY A 73 5.22 3.30 -6.91
N VAL A 74 6.47 3.56 -7.28
CA VAL A 74 6.89 4.87 -7.80
C VAL A 74 6.06 5.27 -9.02
N THR A 75 5.94 4.38 -10.00
CA THR A 75 5.18 4.65 -11.23
C THR A 75 3.72 4.98 -10.94
N LEU A 76 3.08 4.21 -10.07
CA LEU A 76 1.68 4.42 -9.69
C LEU A 76 1.51 5.73 -8.90
N SER A 77 2.45 6.11 -8.03
CA SER A 77 2.38 7.38 -7.29
C SER A 77 2.45 8.58 -8.24
N LEU A 78 3.33 8.54 -9.25
CA LEU A 78 3.45 9.58 -10.26
C LEU A 78 2.21 9.67 -11.16
N ILE A 79 1.63 8.53 -11.54
CA ILE A 79 0.36 8.50 -12.30
C ILE A 79 -0.77 9.08 -11.45
N MET A 80 -0.91 8.66 -10.18
CA MET A 80 -1.93 9.19 -9.28
C MET A 80 -1.78 10.70 -9.07
N GLY A 81 -0.55 11.20 -8.91
CA GLY A 81 -0.30 12.63 -8.82
C GLY A 81 -0.76 13.40 -10.05
N ARG A 82 -0.55 12.85 -11.26
CA ARG A 82 -1.11 13.44 -12.49
C ARG A 82 -2.63 13.43 -12.50
N VAL A 83 -3.27 12.34 -12.10
CA VAL A 83 -4.74 12.24 -12.05
C VAL A 83 -5.32 13.27 -11.08
N ILE A 84 -4.72 13.45 -9.91
CA ILE A 84 -5.14 14.47 -8.93
C ILE A 84 -4.99 15.89 -9.51
N ASN A 85 -3.88 16.18 -10.19
CA ASN A 85 -3.70 17.47 -10.84
C ASN A 85 -4.73 17.71 -11.95
N TYR A 86 -5.03 16.69 -12.77
CA TYR A 86 -6.07 16.76 -13.79
C TYR A 86 -7.46 16.98 -13.19
N PHE A 87 -7.78 16.25 -12.11
CA PHE A 87 -9.01 16.43 -11.34
C PHE A 87 -9.16 17.89 -10.89
N HIS A 88 -8.15 18.44 -10.21
CA HIS A 88 -8.19 19.80 -9.71
C HIS A 88 -8.35 20.82 -10.85
N ASN A 89 -7.58 20.66 -11.94
CA ASN A 89 -7.65 21.54 -13.10
C ASN A 89 -9.02 21.48 -13.80
N TYR A 90 -9.61 20.30 -13.92
CA TYR A 90 -10.90 20.12 -14.57
C TYR A 90 -12.05 20.65 -13.69
N ALA A 91 -12.01 20.38 -12.39
CA ALA A 91 -13.06 20.77 -11.44
C ALA A 91 -13.08 22.29 -11.18
N HIS A 92 -11.92 22.95 -11.19
CA HIS A 92 -11.79 24.39 -10.90
C HIS A 92 -11.47 25.26 -12.11
N GLY A 93 -11.16 24.67 -13.26
CA GLY A 93 -10.88 25.41 -14.48
C GLY A 93 -12.09 26.17 -14.99
N ALA A 94 -11.86 27.34 -15.60
CA ALA A 94 -12.90 27.99 -16.40
C ALA A 94 -13.39 27.03 -17.49
N ALA A 95 -14.67 27.07 -17.83
CA ALA A 95 -15.16 26.34 -19.00
C ALA A 95 -14.39 26.83 -20.23
N GLU A 96 -13.55 25.97 -20.82
CA GLU A 96 -13.11 26.26 -22.18
C GLU A 96 -14.38 26.36 -23.03
N PRO A 97 -14.57 27.44 -23.81
CA PRO A 97 -15.83 27.72 -24.51
C PRO A 97 -16.30 26.64 -25.50
N SER A 98 -15.52 25.57 -25.69
CA SER A 98 -15.71 24.53 -26.70
C SER A 98 -15.95 23.13 -26.15
N HIS A 99 -16.04 22.92 -24.83
CA HIS A 99 -16.36 21.58 -24.33
C HIS A 99 -17.84 21.28 -24.58
N ASP A 100 -18.09 20.29 -25.44
CA ASP A 100 -19.40 19.65 -25.57
C ASP A 100 -19.82 19.07 -24.20
N GLU A 101 -21.12 19.03 -23.94
CA GLU A 101 -21.70 18.46 -22.71
C GLU A 101 -21.39 16.96 -22.62
N VAL A 102 -21.34 16.29 -23.78
CA VAL A 102 -20.94 14.88 -23.88
C VAL A 102 -19.48 14.70 -23.47
N ASP A 103 -18.57 15.47 -24.03
CA ASP A 103 -17.14 15.41 -23.68
C ASP A 103 -16.92 15.72 -22.20
N SER A 104 -17.67 16.68 -21.65
CA SER A 104 -17.60 17.01 -20.23
C SER A 104 -17.99 15.82 -19.34
N GLU A 105 -19.07 15.13 -19.67
CA GLU A 105 -19.50 13.96 -18.91
C GLU A 105 -18.54 12.76 -19.07
N ILE A 106 -17.99 12.56 -20.27
CA ILE A 106 -16.95 11.54 -20.51
C ILE A 106 -15.70 11.81 -19.66
N GLU A 107 -15.24 13.07 -19.63
CA GLU A 107 -14.08 13.46 -18.84
C GLU A 107 -14.33 13.28 -17.34
N ARG A 108 -15.52 13.65 -16.84
CA ARG A 108 -15.93 13.37 -15.46
C ARG A 108 -15.81 11.89 -15.15
N LEU A 109 -16.42 11.03 -15.97
CA LEU A 109 -16.41 9.59 -15.79
C LEU A 109 -14.99 9.01 -15.83
N ARG A 110 -14.15 9.46 -16.77
CA ARG A 110 -12.76 9.03 -16.89
C ARG A 110 -11.98 9.37 -15.63
N ILE A 111 -11.98 10.63 -15.20
CA ILE A 111 -11.20 11.10 -14.04
C ILE A 111 -11.68 10.39 -12.76
N TYR A 112 -13.00 10.26 -12.56
CA TYR A 112 -13.58 9.53 -11.44
C TYR A 112 -13.07 8.08 -11.35
N ASN A 113 -13.13 7.35 -12.48
CA ASN A 113 -12.69 5.96 -12.54
C ASN A 113 -11.19 5.82 -12.34
N GLU A 114 -10.38 6.72 -12.91
CA GLU A 114 -8.92 6.74 -12.72
C GLU A 114 -8.56 6.98 -11.25
N MET A 115 -9.21 7.94 -10.57
CA MET A 115 -8.96 8.21 -9.16
C MET A 115 -9.19 6.97 -8.29
N ILE A 116 -10.32 6.27 -8.47
CA ILE A 116 -10.62 5.05 -7.72
C ILE A 116 -9.60 3.95 -8.02
N LEU A 117 -9.32 3.72 -9.32
CA LEU A 117 -8.44 2.66 -9.77
C LEU A 117 -7.02 2.83 -9.21
N TYR A 118 -6.46 4.02 -9.36
CA TYR A 118 -5.08 4.30 -8.95
C TYR A 118 -4.95 4.43 -7.43
N SER A 119 -5.96 4.93 -6.72
CA SER A 119 -5.98 4.89 -5.25
C SER A 119 -5.86 3.45 -4.73
N ALA A 120 -6.68 2.53 -5.27
CA ALA A 120 -6.65 1.13 -4.87
C ALA A 120 -5.33 0.44 -5.24
N ARG A 121 -4.82 0.67 -6.45
CA ARG A 121 -3.55 0.08 -6.92
C ARG A 121 -2.34 0.61 -6.15
N LEU A 122 -2.34 1.88 -5.74
CA LEU A 122 -1.24 2.43 -4.94
C LEU A 122 -1.21 1.83 -3.53
N CYS A 123 -2.37 1.70 -2.87
CA CYS A 123 -2.43 1.00 -1.59
C CYS A 123 -1.99 -0.46 -1.72
N GLU A 124 -2.45 -1.16 -2.77
CA GLU A 124 -2.08 -2.55 -3.03
C GLU A 124 -0.56 -2.72 -3.18
N VAL A 125 0.07 -1.91 -4.03
CA VAL A 125 1.52 -2.03 -4.29
C VAL A 125 2.34 -1.62 -3.07
N ALA A 126 1.91 -0.62 -2.30
CA ALA A 126 2.57 -0.22 -1.05
C ALA A 126 2.54 -1.37 -0.04
N ILE A 127 1.38 -2.01 0.16
CA ILE A 127 1.25 -3.18 1.06
C ILE A 127 2.09 -4.35 0.56
N LYS A 128 2.06 -4.67 -0.74
CA LYS A 128 2.85 -5.78 -1.31
C LYS A 128 4.35 -5.53 -1.18
N GLN A 129 4.79 -4.28 -1.33
CA GLN A 129 6.18 -3.90 -1.08
C GLN A 129 6.61 -4.23 0.35
N LEU A 130 5.75 -3.95 1.35
CA LEU A 130 6.01 -4.30 2.74
C LEU A 130 6.01 -5.81 2.97
N LEU A 131 5.04 -6.54 2.39
CA LEU A 131 4.97 -8.01 2.47
C LEU A 131 6.21 -8.69 1.89
N TYR A 132 6.80 -8.13 0.83
CA TYR A 132 8.03 -8.63 0.22
C TYR A 132 9.23 -8.62 1.17
N CYS A 133 9.26 -7.70 2.13
CA CYS A 133 10.30 -7.64 3.15
C CYS A 133 10.13 -8.71 4.26
N THR A 134 9.12 -9.56 4.19
CA THR A 134 8.81 -10.56 5.22
C THR A 134 9.02 -11.99 4.73
N HIS A 135 9.08 -12.95 5.66
CA HIS A 135 9.07 -14.38 5.37
C HIS A 135 7.72 -14.90 4.84
N ILE A 136 6.68 -14.06 4.73
CA ILE A 136 5.40 -14.47 4.15
C ILE A 136 5.63 -14.78 2.67
N PRO A 137 5.30 -16.01 2.19
CA PRO A 137 5.55 -16.38 0.81
C PRO A 137 4.77 -15.52 -0.19
N GLU A 138 5.43 -15.09 -1.27
CA GLU A 138 4.81 -14.32 -2.35
C GLU A 138 3.68 -15.08 -3.06
N SER A 139 3.72 -16.42 -3.04
CA SER A 139 2.64 -17.27 -3.53
C SER A 139 1.30 -17.02 -2.82
N ILE A 140 1.31 -16.44 -1.61
CA ILE A 140 0.11 -16.08 -0.86
C ILE A 140 -0.46 -14.75 -1.36
N TYR A 141 0.37 -13.72 -1.51
CA TYR A 141 -0.10 -12.34 -1.71
C TYR A 141 0.12 -11.76 -3.11
N GLY A 142 1.03 -12.31 -3.92
CA GLY A 142 1.46 -11.67 -5.17
C GLY A 142 0.31 -11.39 -6.15
N ARG A 143 -0.68 -12.29 -6.19
CA ARG A 143 -1.90 -12.16 -7.02
C ARG A 143 -3.11 -11.56 -6.30
N MET A 144 -3.00 -11.27 -5.01
CA MET A 144 -4.11 -10.70 -4.25
C MET A 144 -4.34 -9.24 -4.65
N ALA A 145 -5.58 -8.89 -4.96
CA ALA A 145 -5.97 -7.49 -5.08
C ALA A 145 -6.09 -6.85 -3.69
N LEU A 146 -6.11 -5.51 -3.60
CA LEU A 146 -6.25 -4.79 -2.31
C LEU A 146 -7.28 -5.43 -1.35
N GLY A 147 -8.53 -5.64 -1.79
CA GLY A 147 -9.55 -6.26 -0.95
C GLY A 147 -9.18 -7.62 -0.33
N GLN A 148 -8.43 -8.46 -1.07
CA GLN A 148 -7.99 -9.77 -0.58
C GLN A 148 -6.81 -9.67 0.39
N LEU A 149 -6.00 -8.61 0.30
CA LEU A 149 -4.93 -8.34 1.28
C LEU A 149 -5.53 -7.96 2.65
N LEU A 150 -6.72 -7.38 2.63
CA LEU A 150 -7.43 -6.92 3.83
C LEU A 150 -8.22 -8.01 4.48
N GLU A 151 -8.91 -8.80 3.67
CA GLU A 151 -9.78 -9.85 4.15
C GLU A 151 -9.78 -11.00 3.14
N ALA A 152 -9.13 -12.10 3.50
CA ALA A 152 -9.20 -13.34 2.74
C ALA A 152 -9.55 -14.52 3.66
N PRO A 153 -10.32 -15.50 3.18
CA PRO A 153 -10.56 -16.72 3.95
C PRO A 153 -9.24 -17.47 4.16
N CYS A 154 -8.98 -17.90 5.40
CA CYS A 154 -7.80 -18.68 5.74
C CYS A 154 -7.65 -19.90 4.80
N PRO A 155 -6.55 -20.04 4.05
CA PRO A 155 -6.38 -21.13 3.10
C PRO A 155 -6.46 -22.52 3.74
N SER A 156 -5.91 -22.68 4.94
CA SER A 156 -5.91 -23.95 5.69
C SER A 156 -7.33 -24.33 6.12
N CYS A 157 -8.09 -23.38 6.68
CA CYS A 157 -9.48 -23.64 7.06
C CYS A 157 -10.39 -23.80 5.85
N LYS A 158 -10.12 -23.13 4.73
CA LYS A 158 -10.88 -23.30 3.49
C LYS A 158 -10.72 -24.70 2.89
N ARG A 159 -9.55 -25.33 3.08
CA ARG A 159 -9.28 -26.72 2.64
C ARG A 159 -9.81 -27.78 3.61
N ALA A 160 -10.07 -27.41 4.86
CA ALA A 160 -10.71 -28.28 5.84
C ALA A 160 -12.23 -28.22 5.63
N ASN A 161 -12.79 -29.23 4.95
CA ASN A 161 -14.17 -29.26 4.45
C ASN A 161 -15.30 -29.07 5.50
N ASP A 162 -14.99 -29.07 6.81
CA ASP A 162 -15.99 -29.07 7.89
C ASP A 162 -16.06 -27.78 8.73
N LYS A 163 -15.35 -26.71 8.38
CA LYS A 163 -15.40 -25.44 9.15
C LYS A 163 -15.56 -24.23 8.23
N LYS A 164 -16.41 -23.27 8.65
CA LYS A 164 -16.43 -21.94 8.02
C LYS A 164 -15.04 -21.32 8.17
N PRO A 165 -14.34 -20.98 7.07
CA PRO A 165 -13.01 -20.41 7.16
C PRO A 165 -13.11 -19.06 7.87
N HIS A 166 -12.27 -18.84 8.87
CA HIS A 166 -12.10 -17.52 9.44
C HIS A 166 -11.40 -16.61 8.42
N PHE A 167 -11.59 -15.30 8.57
CA PHE A 167 -10.90 -14.32 7.74
C PHE A 167 -9.55 -13.96 8.35
N VAL A 168 -8.57 -13.76 7.47
CA VAL A 168 -7.21 -13.33 7.80
C VAL A 168 -6.97 -12.03 7.06
N SER A 169 -6.39 -11.06 7.77
CA SER A 169 -5.88 -9.83 7.19
C SER A 169 -4.37 -9.91 7.08
N LEU A 170 -3.83 -9.83 5.87
CA LEU A 170 -2.37 -9.73 5.68
C LEU A 170 -1.85 -8.37 6.14
N VAL A 171 -2.65 -7.32 5.97
CA VAL A 171 -2.34 -5.99 6.50
C VAL A 171 -2.40 -5.98 8.02
N GLY A 172 -3.45 -6.56 8.62
CA GLY A 172 -3.52 -6.73 10.08
C GLY A 172 -2.35 -7.54 10.63
N THR A 173 -1.98 -8.62 9.92
CA THR A 173 -0.80 -9.43 10.23
C THR A 173 0.50 -8.61 10.21
N LEU A 174 0.72 -7.79 9.17
CA LEU A 174 1.88 -6.88 9.11
C LEU A 174 1.88 -5.85 10.24
N ALA A 175 0.70 -5.32 10.58
CA ALA A 175 0.54 -4.26 11.56
C ALA A 175 0.63 -4.74 13.02
N HIS A 176 0.39 -6.02 13.26
CA HIS A 176 0.26 -6.59 14.61
C HIS A 176 1.51 -6.41 15.49
N PRO A 177 2.75 -6.70 15.03
CA PRO A 177 3.96 -6.51 15.84
C PRO A 177 4.21 -5.05 16.26
N TYR A 178 3.60 -4.09 15.58
CA TYR A 178 3.72 -2.66 15.88
C TYR A 178 2.51 -2.11 16.62
N HIS A 179 1.58 -2.97 17.04
CA HIS A 179 0.32 -2.61 17.70
C HIS A 179 -0.60 -1.69 16.87
N LEU A 180 -0.46 -1.72 15.54
CA LEU A 180 -1.28 -0.93 14.61
C LEU A 180 -2.48 -1.71 14.08
N CYS A 181 -2.60 -3.03 14.37
CA CYS A 181 -3.61 -3.89 13.77
C CYS A 181 -5.05 -3.43 14.05
N LEU A 182 -5.34 -2.92 15.26
CA LEU A 182 -6.68 -2.45 15.61
C LEU A 182 -7.07 -1.18 14.85
N GLU A 183 -6.13 -0.28 14.57
CA GLU A 183 -6.39 0.92 13.77
C GLU A 183 -6.72 0.53 12.31
N PHE A 184 -6.01 -0.46 11.79
CA PHE A 184 -6.32 -1.03 10.48
C PHE A 184 -7.67 -1.74 10.47
N GLU A 185 -7.96 -2.57 11.47
CA GLU A 185 -9.20 -3.37 11.56
C GLU A 185 -10.45 -2.51 11.79
N HIS A 186 -10.38 -1.47 12.61
CA HIS A 186 -11.54 -0.65 12.97
C HIS A 186 -11.78 0.56 12.08
N CYS A 187 -10.76 1.02 11.36
CA CYS A 187 -10.85 2.30 10.65
C CYS A 187 -10.42 2.14 9.20
N ALA A 188 -9.24 1.59 8.96
CA ALA A 188 -8.74 1.42 7.60
C ALA A 188 -9.61 0.43 6.80
N MET A 189 -10.14 -0.63 7.41
CA MET A 189 -11.00 -1.59 6.72
C MET A 189 -12.33 -0.98 6.25
N ASP A 190 -12.94 -0.06 7.00
CA ASP A 190 -14.17 0.62 6.56
C ASP A 190 -13.90 1.60 5.40
N HIS A 191 -12.79 2.33 5.46
CA HIS A 191 -12.35 3.23 4.38
C HIS A 191 -11.83 2.48 3.14
N MET A 192 -11.20 1.32 3.34
CA MET A 192 -10.81 0.44 2.23
C MET A 192 -11.98 -0.32 1.66
N ASP A 193 -12.99 -0.70 2.46
CA ASP A 193 -14.24 -1.22 1.92
C ASP A 193 -14.89 -0.13 1.06
N LEU A 194 -14.81 1.16 1.38
CA LEU A 194 -15.27 2.21 0.47
C LEU A 194 -14.50 2.19 -0.86
N VAL A 195 -13.16 2.26 -0.85
CA VAL A 195 -12.35 2.29 -2.09
C VAL A 195 -12.45 0.97 -2.88
N ASN A 196 -12.48 -0.16 -2.19
CA ASN A 196 -12.59 -1.50 -2.78
C ASN A 196 -14.03 -1.81 -3.24
N LYS A 197 -15.05 -1.34 -2.54
CA LYS A 197 -16.45 -1.42 -2.98
C LYS A 197 -16.64 -0.51 -4.18
N LEU A 198 -16.18 0.74 -4.17
CA LEU A 198 -16.23 1.62 -5.34
C LEU A 198 -15.49 0.99 -6.53
N ARG A 199 -14.28 0.45 -6.32
CA ARG A 199 -13.55 -0.25 -7.37
C ARG A 199 -14.33 -1.47 -7.89
N ASN A 200 -14.77 -2.36 -7.02
CA ASN A 200 -15.41 -3.60 -7.44
C ASN A 200 -16.80 -3.31 -8.04
N SER A 201 -17.64 -2.51 -7.38
CA SER A 201 -19.02 -2.25 -7.80
C SER A 201 -19.20 -1.20 -8.89
N GLN A 202 -18.24 -0.29 -9.10
CA GLN A 202 -18.41 0.82 -10.07
C GLN A 202 -17.34 0.86 -11.16
N VAL A 203 -16.16 0.24 -10.97
CA VAL A 203 -15.04 0.34 -11.92
C VAL A 203 -14.62 -1.01 -12.52
N ALA A 204 -14.74 -2.11 -11.77
CA ALA A 204 -14.25 -3.44 -12.17
C ALA A 204 -15.35 -4.41 -12.61
N HIS A 205 -16.63 -4.10 -12.36
CA HIS A 205 -17.77 -4.80 -12.95
C HIS A 205 -18.24 -4.07 -14.21
N SER A 206 -18.85 -4.80 -15.15
CA SER A 206 -19.31 -4.26 -16.45
C SER A 206 -20.38 -3.16 -16.34
N GLY A 207 -20.95 -2.95 -15.15
CA GLY A 207 -21.81 -1.81 -14.84
C GLY A 207 -20.99 -0.56 -14.53
N ILE A 208 -20.53 0.12 -15.58
CA ILE A 208 -20.00 1.49 -15.46
C ILE A 208 -21.15 2.46 -15.16
N GLN A 209 -20.87 3.62 -14.56
CA GLN A 209 -21.86 4.71 -14.50
C GLN A 209 -22.37 5.00 -15.91
N GLU A 210 -23.70 5.02 -16.09
CA GLU A 210 -24.32 5.36 -17.36
C GLU A 210 -24.00 6.81 -17.74
N LEU A 211 -23.82 7.04 -19.05
CA LEU A 211 -23.62 8.38 -19.57
C LEU A 211 -24.91 9.19 -19.36
N ASN A 212 -24.83 10.23 -18.53
CA ASN A 212 -25.92 11.15 -18.31
C ASN A 212 -25.52 12.55 -18.80
N ILE A 213 -25.96 12.88 -20.02
CA ILE A 213 -25.62 14.15 -20.66
C ILE A 213 -26.29 15.28 -19.86
N ARG A 214 -25.46 16.19 -19.38
CA ARG A 214 -25.83 17.32 -18.54
C ARG A 214 -24.89 18.48 -18.86
N THR A 215 -25.27 19.68 -18.42
CA THR A 215 -24.40 20.85 -18.55
C THR A 215 -23.04 20.61 -17.92
N SER A 216 -21.97 21.10 -18.55
CA SER A 216 -20.58 20.95 -18.08
C SER A 216 -20.39 21.36 -16.62
N ASP A 217 -21.07 22.43 -16.16
CA ASP A 217 -21.00 22.90 -14.78
C ASP A 217 -21.51 21.86 -13.78
N VAL A 218 -22.59 21.16 -14.11
CA VAL A 218 -23.14 20.08 -13.27
C VAL A 218 -22.18 18.89 -13.22
N SER A 219 -21.57 18.51 -14.36
CA SER A 219 -20.58 17.43 -14.39
C SER A 219 -19.34 17.77 -13.56
N ARG A 220 -18.84 19.01 -13.64
CA ARG A 220 -17.70 19.48 -12.84
C ARG A 220 -18.02 19.55 -11.35
N ALA A 221 -19.18 20.10 -10.99
CA ALA A 221 -19.61 20.19 -9.60
C ALA A 221 -19.80 18.79 -8.97
N GLN A 222 -20.35 17.84 -9.74
CA GLN A 222 -20.43 16.45 -9.29
C GLN A 222 -19.04 15.83 -9.14
N LEU A 223 -18.14 16.02 -10.12
CA LEU A 223 -16.77 15.52 -10.02
C LEU A 223 -16.08 16.05 -8.77
N LEU A 224 -16.21 17.35 -8.48
CA LEU A 224 -15.58 17.98 -7.32
C LEU A 224 -16.02 17.29 -6.03
N LYS A 225 -17.33 17.13 -5.84
CA LYS A 225 -17.88 16.46 -4.66
C LYS A 225 -17.42 15.00 -4.54
N GLU A 226 -17.54 14.24 -5.63
CA GLU A 226 -17.18 12.82 -5.65
C GLU A 226 -15.66 12.61 -5.48
N GLY A 227 -14.86 13.47 -6.12
CA GLY A 227 -13.41 13.48 -6.04
C GLY A 227 -12.92 13.82 -4.64
N ASP A 228 -13.51 14.82 -3.99
CA ASP A 228 -13.18 15.15 -2.60
C ASP A 228 -13.44 13.97 -1.65
N ASP A 229 -14.58 13.29 -1.80
CA ASP A 229 -14.91 12.10 -0.99
C ASP A 229 -13.88 10.97 -1.21
N ILE A 230 -13.52 10.69 -2.47
CA ILE A 230 -12.52 9.67 -2.82
C ILE A 230 -11.14 10.04 -2.27
N LEU A 231 -10.67 11.26 -2.52
CA LEU A 231 -9.33 11.70 -2.15
C LEU A 231 -9.17 11.86 -0.65
N ASN A 232 -10.21 12.26 0.08
CA ASN A 232 -10.20 12.26 1.55
C ASN A 232 -10.12 10.83 2.10
N GLY A 233 -10.91 9.90 1.56
CA GLY A 233 -10.83 8.49 1.91
C GLY A 233 -9.44 7.90 1.62
N PHE A 234 -8.88 8.23 0.46
CA PHE A 234 -7.54 7.80 0.06
C PHE A 234 -6.44 8.41 0.95
N LEU A 235 -6.50 9.70 1.26
CA LEU A 235 -5.54 10.38 2.14
C LEU A 235 -5.55 9.77 3.56
N HIS A 236 -6.75 9.48 4.06
CA HIS A 236 -6.91 8.77 5.32
C HIS A 236 -6.28 7.37 5.25
N MET A 237 -6.50 6.65 4.15
CA MET A 237 -5.87 5.35 3.93
C MET A 237 -4.34 5.41 3.90
N LEU A 238 -3.78 6.40 3.23
CA LEU A 238 -2.34 6.60 3.21
C LEU A 238 -1.78 6.83 4.62
N SER A 239 -2.52 7.45 5.55
CA SER A 239 -2.03 7.65 6.92
C SER A 239 -1.81 6.34 7.68
N HIS A 240 -2.66 5.34 7.48
CA HIS A 240 -2.49 4.01 8.09
C HIS A 240 -1.27 3.30 7.49
N VAL A 241 -1.18 3.30 6.16
CA VAL A 241 -0.06 2.65 5.45
C VAL A 241 1.26 3.35 5.75
N GLU A 242 1.29 4.69 5.82
CA GLU A 242 2.44 5.48 6.28
C GLU A 242 2.87 5.07 7.69
N ALA A 243 1.94 4.96 8.65
CA ALA A 243 2.30 4.58 10.02
C ALA A 243 3.00 3.21 10.06
N LEU A 244 2.49 2.23 9.31
CA LEU A 244 3.08 0.91 9.19
C LEU A 244 4.44 0.95 8.46
N GLU A 245 4.51 1.63 7.33
CA GLU A 245 5.71 1.80 6.52
C GLU A 245 6.84 2.44 7.34
N GLN A 246 6.54 3.51 8.08
CA GLN A 246 7.49 4.20 8.96
C GLN A 246 8.00 3.32 10.10
N LYS A 247 7.14 2.48 10.69
CA LYS A 247 7.55 1.52 11.73
C LYS A 247 8.47 0.45 11.18
N ILE A 248 8.12 -0.12 10.03
CA ILE A 248 8.94 -1.14 9.35
C ILE A 248 10.30 -0.56 8.93
N ILE A 249 10.33 0.64 8.36
CA ILE A 249 11.57 1.30 7.95
C ILE A 249 12.50 1.48 9.15
N ARG A 250 12.04 2.13 10.22
CA ARG A 250 12.88 2.39 11.41
C ARG A 250 13.41 1.11 12.03
N ASP A 251 12.55 0.10 12.13
CA ASP A 251 12.90 -1.19 12.71
C ASP A 251 13.97 -1.92 11.86
N LEU A 252 13.86 -1.87 10.53
CA LEU A 252 14.89 -2.37 9.62
C LEU A 252 16.19 -1.54 9.69
N GLU A 253 16.11 -0.21 9.82
CA GLU A 253 17.30 0.64 9.94
C GLU A 253 18.11 0.31 11.19
N ASP A 254 17.43 0.15 12.32
CA ASP A 254 18.07 -0.19 13.60
C ASP A 254 18.70 -1.58 13.55
N LYS A 255 18.00 -2.56 12.97
CA LYS A 255 18.54 -3.90 12.71
C LYS A 255 19.75 -3.86 11.78
N ALA A 256 19.68 -3.12 10.67
CA ALA A 256 20.77 -2.99 9.72
C ALA A 256 22.04 -2.40 10.35
N LYS A 257 21.90 -1.34 11.15
CA LYS A 257 23.01 -0.72 11.88
C LYS A 257 23.69 -1.71 12.81
N ALA A 258 22.89 -2.46 13.59
CA ALA A 258 23.43 -3.44 14.53
C ALA A 258 24.14 -4.61 13.82
N ILE A 259 23.56 -5.13 12.74
CA ILE A 259 24.16 -6.21 11.94
C ILE A 259 25.47 -5.75 11.30
N ASN A 260 25.49 -4.55 10.69
CA ASN A 260 26.70 -4.01 10.08
C ASN A 260 27.81 -3.79 11.13
N LEU A 261 27.47 -3.34 12.34
CA LEU A 261 28.46 -3.21 13.42
C LEU A 261 29.05 -4.55 13.83
N LEU A 262 28.24 -5.62 13.94
CA LEU A 262 28.74 -6.96 14.23
C LEU A 262 29.70 -7.46 13.15
N LYS A 263 29.37 -7.23 11.87
CA LYS A 263 30.21 -7.60 10.73
C LYS A 263 31.54 -6.86 10.73
N ILE A 264 31.52 -5.55 10.98
CA ILE A 264 32.73 -4.74 11.13
C ILE A 264 33.61 -5.26 12.28
N ASN A 265 32.99 -5.75 13.35
CA ASN A 265 33.69 -6.34 14.50
C ASN A 265 34.12 -7.80 14.29
N GLY A 266 34.06 -8.32 13.06
CA GLY A 266 34.60 -9.63 12.70
C GLY A 266 33.62 -10.80 12.86
N LEU A 267 32.30 -10.53 12.93
CA LEU A 267 31.31 -11.60 12.87
C LEU A 267 31.47 -12.37 11.55
N LYS A 268 31.63 -13.68 11.66
CA LYS A 268 31.84 -14.54 10.50
C LYS A 268 30.55 -14.75 9.70
N PRO A 269 30.63 -14.97 8.38
CA PRO A 269 29.45 -15.21 7.55
C PRO A 269 28.55 -16.35 8.02
N GLU A 270 29.12 -17.45 8.55
CA GLU A 270 28.39 -18.60 9.06
C GLU A 270 27.49 -18.28 10.28
N ASP A 271 27.81 -17.22 11.01
CA ASP A 271 27.06 -16.76 12.19
C ASP A 271 26.01 -15.69 11.85
N CYS A 272 25.87 -15.33 10.57
CA CYS A 272 24.95 -14.29 10.10
C CYS A 272 23.50 -14.78 9.85
N ASN A 273 23.09 -15.90 10.45
CA ASN A 273 21.73 -16.43 10.34
C ASN A 273 20.82 -15.83 11.43
N PHE A 274 20.43 -14.57 11.25
CA PHE A 274 19.64 -13.84 12.24
C PHE A 274 18.15 -14.12 12.10
N ASN A 275 17.48 -14.37 13.23
CA ASN A 275 16.03 -14.29 13.29
C ASN A 275 15.61 -12.83 13.56
N LEU A 276 15.19 -12.13 12.52
CA LEU A 276 14.82 -10.71 12.61
C LEU A 276 13.33 -10.56 12.92
N VAL A 277 13.01 -10.48 14.21
CA VAL A 277 11.64 -10.33 14.70
C VAL A 277 11.20 -8.86 14.61
N PRO A 278 10.05 -8.56 13.96
CA PRO A 278 9.54 -7.19 13.85
C PRO A 278 9.10 -6.65 15.21
N GLY A 279 9.37 -5.35 15.46
CA GLY A 279 8.99 -4.66 16.69
C GLY A 279 9.88 -4.99 17.90
N GLU A 280 10.73 -6.02 17.82
CA GLU A 280 11.68 -6.38 18.87
C GLU A 280 13.08 -5.84 18.59
N ARG A 281 13.79 -5.46 19.65
CA ARG A 281 15.19 -5.03 19.54
C ARG A 281 16.03 -6.22 19.08
N PHE A 282 16.91 -5.99 18.10
CA PHE A 282 17.88 -6.99 17.69
C PHE A 282 18.91 -7.21 18.80
N VAL A 283 19.02 -8.45 19.27
CA VAL A 283 20.00 -8.90 20.26
C VAL A 283 20.78 -10.06 19.64
N PHE A 284 22.11 -9.93 19.63
CA PHE A 284 23.01 -10.99 19.16
C PHE A 284 23.69 -11.65 20.36
N HIS A 285 23.53 -12.97 20.47
CA HIS A 285 24.25 -13.81 21.43
C HIS A 285 25.24 -14.67 20.64
N PRO A 286 26.55 -14.44 20.78
CA PRO A 286 27.54 -15.31 20.15
C PRO A 286 27.32 -16.74 20.65
N LYS A 287 27.42 -17.73 19.75
CA LYS A 287 27.51 -19.13 20.19
C LYS A 287 28.85 -19.30 20.90
N GLU A 288 28.79 -19.77 22.15
CA GLU A 288 29.97 -20.18 22.93
C GLU A 288 30.77 -21.28 22.23
#